data_AF-A0A644YTX0-F1
#
_entry.id   AF-A0A644YTX0-F1
#
_cell.length_a   1.000
_cell.length_b   1.000
_cell.length_c   1.000
_cell.angle_alpha   90.00
_cell.angle_beta   90.00
_cell.angle_gamma   90.00
#
_symmetry.space_group_name_H-M   'P 1'
#
loop_
_entity.id
_entity.type
_entity.pdbx_description
1 polymer ?
#
loop_
_entity_poly.entity_id
_entity_poly.type
_entity_poly.pdbx_seq_one_letter_code
_entity_poly.pdbx_strand_id
1 'polypeptide(L)'
;MDVVRQSLADRGRIVYNRAVADFKSFDKKAFKKHSEEFLHLLLLQDKLLGTRSEFRVGTWIEKARNLGNNDEEKNLYEWNARVQITTWGNRYSANEGGLRDYAHKEWNGILKDFYYKRWEDYWKTLCDVLDGKPLVELDYYSMEEPWTKATNPYTSVPENDCVTVAKEVFAKAFGGNN
;
A
#
# COMPACT_ATOMS: atom_id res chain seq x y z
N MET A 1 0.37 -19.15 -2.43
CA MET A 1 0.49 -17.73 -2.10
C MET A 1 0.21 -16.87 -3.32
N ASP A 2 1.03 -16.96 -4.38
CA ASP A 2 0.90 -16.09 -5.56
C ASP A 2 -0.46 -16.08 -6.24
N VAL A 3 -1.14 -17.23 -6.33
CA VAL A 3 -2.49 -17.30 -6.90
C VAL A 3 -3.49 -16.49 -6.09
N VAL A 4 -3.43 -16.54 -4.74
CA VAL A 4 -4.32 -15.75 -3.88
C VAL A 4 -3.92 -14.27 -3.92
N ARG A 5 -2.61 -13.97 -3.97
CA ARG A 5 -2.10 -12.60 -4.17
C ARG A 5 -2.68 -11.97 -5.44
N GLN A 6 -2.58 -12.67 -6.57
CA GLN A 6 -3.13 -12.20 -7.84
C GLN A 6 -4.66 -12.08 -7.79
N SER A 7 -5.35 -13.06 -7.20
CA SER A 7 -6.82 -13.02 -7.07
C SER A 7 -7.29 -11.80 -6.29
N LEU A 8 -6.59 -11.41 -5.21
CA LEU A 8 -6.90 -10.20 -4.45
C LEU A 8 -6.66 -8.92 -5.28
N ALA A 9 -5.57 -8.86 -6.05
CA ALA A 9 -5.30 -7.74 -6.93
C ALA A 9 -6.40 -7.58 -8.00
N ASP A 10 -6.81 -8.69 -8.62
CA ASP A 10 -7.88 -8.71 -9.62
C ASP A 10 -9.22 -8.27 -9.01
N ARG A 11 -9.55 -8.77 -7.81
CA ARG A 11 -10.74 -8.31 -7.07
C ARG A 11 -10.64 -6.82 -6.71
N GLY A 12 -9.49 -6.36 -6.25
CA GLY A 12 -9.23 -4.95 -5.95
C GLY A 12 -9.54 -4.06 -7.15
N ARG A 13 -9.14 -4.47 -8.37
CA ARG A 13 -9.47 -3.77 -9.61
C ARG A 13 -10.98 -3.71 -9.88
N ILE A 14 -11.70 -4.80 -9.64
CA ILE A 14 -13.17 -4.83 -9.78
C ILE A 14 -13.83 -3.86 -8.79
N VAL A 15 -13.44 -3.91 -7.52
CA VAL A 15 -14.00 -3.06 -6.46
C VAL A 15 -13.65 -1.58 -6.69
N TYR A 16 -12.42 -1.27 -7.15
CA TYR A 16 -12.03 0.06 -7.59
C TYR A 16 -12.98 0.61 -8.67
N ASN A 17 -13.22 -0.17 -9.73
CA ASN A 17 -14.12 0.25 -10.82
C ASN A 17 -15.56 0.50 -10.33
N ARG A 18 -16.03 -0.29 -9.36
CA ARG A 18 -17.34 -0.07 -8.72
C ARG A 18 -17.37 1.23 -7.92
N ALA A 19 -16.39 1.46 -7.06
CA ALA A 19 -16.28 2.72 -6.30
C ALA A 19 -16.24 3.95 -7.23
N VAL A 20 -15.48 3.89 -8.33
CA VAL A 20 -15.45 4.96 -9.33
C VAL A 20 -16.82 5.16 -10.00
N ALA A 21 -17.55 4.08 -10.30
CA ALA A 21 -18.89 4.17 -10.85
C ALA A 21 -19.88 4.81 -9.86
N ASP A 22 -19.85 4.40 -8.59
CA ASP A 22 -20.70 4.95 -7.54
C ASP A 22 -20.45 6.45 -7.32
N PHE A 23 -19.18 6.87 -7.35
CA PHE A 23 -18.82 8.28 -7.28
C PHE A 23 -19.43 9.07 -8.45
N LYS A 24 -19.32 8.54 -9.67
CA LYS A 24 -19.87 9.17 -10.89
C LYS A 24 -21.41 9.21 -10.91
N SER A 25 -22.06 8.28 -10.22
CA SER A 25 -23.52 8.27 -10.06
C SER A 25 -24.02 9.00 -8.82
N PHE A 26 -23.12 9.66 -8.07
CA PHE A 26 -23.42 10.34 -6.81
C PHE A 26 -24.02 9.42 -5.72
N ASP A 27 -23.81 8.11 -5.79
CA ASP A 27 -24.28 7.16 -4.77
C ASP A 27 -23.30 7.11 -3.59
N LYS A 28 -23.52 7.98 -2.60
CA LYS A 28 -22.69 8.07 -1.39
C LYS A 28 -22.59 6.76 -0.62
N LYS A 29 -23.68 5.99 -0.55
CA LYS A 29 -23.75 4.79 0.28
C LYS A 29 -22.95 3.67 -0.38
N ALA A 30 -23.15 3.46 -1.68
CA ALA A 30 -22.38 2.49 -2.45
C ALA A 30 -20.90 2.88 -2.51
N PHE A 31 -20.60 4.16 -2.76
CA PHE A 31 -19.23 4.67 -2.78
C PHE A 31 -18.47 4.39 -1.49
N LYS A 32 -19.07 4.71 -0.34
CA LYS A 32 -18.48 4.42 0.97
C LYS A 32 -18.22 2.93 1.14
N LYS A 33 -19.20 2.08 0.81
CA LYS A 33 -19.07 0.63 0.93
C LYS A 33 -17.92 0.09 0.09
N HIS A 34 -17.85 0.44 -1.20
CA HIS A 34 -16.82 -0.13 -2.09
C HIS A 34 -15.43 0.49 -1.85
N SER A 35 -15.32 1.75 -1.43
CA SER A 35 -14.02 2.32 -1.02
C SER A 35 -13.48 1.68 0.26
N GLU A 36 -14.34 1.43 1.26
CA GLU A 36 -13.97 0.65 2.47
C GLU A 36 -13.60 -0.80 2.13
N GLU A 37 -14.34 -1.45 1.23
CA GLU A 37 -14.01 -2.80 0.76
C GLU A 37 -12.65 -2.84 0.05
N PHE A 38 -12.35 -1.84 -0.79
CA PHE A 38 -11.05 -1.73 -1.45
C PHE A 38 -9.90 -1.64 -0.44
N LEU A 39 -10.03 -0.76 0.55
CA LEU A 39 -9.05 -0.61 1.63
C LEU A 39 -8.90 -1.90 2.44
N HIS A 40 -10.00 -2.61 2.70
CA HIS A 40 -9.95 -3.91 3.35
C HIS A 40 -9.18 -4.96 2.54
N LEU A 41 -9.41 -5.04 1.22
CA LEU A 41 -8.67 -5.96 0.34
C LEU A 41 -7.17 -5.68 0.33
N LEU A 42 -6.77 -4.41 0.38
CA LEU A 42 -5.36 -4.01 0.49
C LEU A 42 -4.74 -4.53 1.79
N LEU A 43 -5.44 -4.41 2.93
CA LEU A 43 -4.97 -4.96 4.21
C LEU A 43 -4.92 -6.50 4.22
N LEU A 44 -5.85 -7.17 3.53
CA LEU A 44 -5.79 -8.62 3.37
C LEU A 44 -4.57 -9.05 2.52
N GLN A 45 -4.25 -8.30 1.47
CA GLN A 45 -3.04 -8.50 0.67
C GLN A 45 -1.78 -8.31 1.52
N ASP A 46 -1.70 -7.21 2.29
CA ASP A 46 -0.59 -6.94 3.20
C ASP A 46 -0.38 -8.09 4.20
N LYS A 47 -1.47 -8.60 4.80
CA LYS A 47 -1.43 -9.75 5.71
C LYS A 47 -0.93 -11.02 5.03
N LEU A 48 -1.42 -11.33 3.82
CA LEU A 48 -1.00 -12.52 3.07
C LEU A 48 0.50 -12.50 2.79
N LEU A 49 1.01 -11.35 2.34
CA LEU A 49 2.42 -11.15 2.00
C LEU A 49 3.34 -11.26 3.22
N GLY A 50 2.83 -10.97 4.43
CA GLY A 50 3.58 -11.14 5.68
C GLY A 50 4.01 -12.58 5.97
N THR A 51 3.41 -13.57 5.30
CA THR A 51 3.70 -15.00 5.53
C THR A 51 4.97 -15.51 4.85
N ARG A 52 5.67 -14.65 4.09
CA ARG A 52 6.85 -15.00 3.29
C ARG A 52 7.88 -13.87 3.35
N SER A 53 9.11 -14.17 3.75
CA SER A 53 10.18 -13.17 3.93
C SER A 53 10.49 -12.41 2.64
N GLU A 54 10.36 -13.05 1.48
CA GLU A 54 10.62 -12.44 0.17
C GLU A 54 9.65 -11.31 -0.18
N PHE A 55 8.52 -11.22 0.53
CA PHE A 55 7.48 -10.21 0.34
C PHE A 55 7.37 -9.23 1.51
N ARG A 56 8.40 -9.10 2.36
CA ARG A 56 8.39 -8.16 3.48
C ARG A 56 9.33 -7.00 3.22
N VAL A 57 8.86 -5.77 3.40
CA VAL A 57 9.72 -4.58 3.31
C VAL A 57 10.84 -4.62 4.37
N GLY A 58 10.60 -5.27 5.51
CA GLY A 58 11.62 -5.51 6.54
C GLY A 58 12.83 -6.29 6.04
N THR A 59 12.63 -7.30 5.17
CA THR A 59 13.73 -8.05 4.58
C THR A 59 14.58 -7.18 3.64
N TRP A 60 13.95 -6.25 2.91
CA TRP A 60 14.65 -5.30 2.05
C TRP A 60 15.45 -4.26 2.85
N ILE A 61 14.81 -3.65 3.85
CA ILE A 61 15.44 -2.64 4.72
C ILE A 61 16.57 -3.26 5.55
N GLU A 62 16.38 -4.45 6.12
CA GLU A 62 17.42 -5.13 6.90
C GLU A 62 18.65 -5.44 6.05
N LYS A 63 18.46 -5.93 4.82
CA LYS A 63 19.57 -6.14 3.87
C LYS A 63 20.34 -4.87 3.59
N ALA A 64 19.64 -3.75 3.38
CA ALA A 64 20.30 -2.46 3.15
C ALA A 64 21.10 -2.00 4.37
N ARG A 65 20.52 -2.10 5.58
CA ARG A 65 21.22 -1.76 6.83
C ARG A 65 22.45 -2.66 7.05
N ASN A 66 22.36 -3.96 6.75
CA ASN A 66 23.48 -4.90 6.94
C ASN A 66 24.70 -4.60 6.05
N LEU A 67 24.60 -3.71 5.05
CA LEU A 67 25.73 -3.25 4.26
C LEU A 67 26.53 -2.14 4.96
N GLY A 68 25.98 -1.47 5.98
CA GLY A 68 26.62 -0.34 6.66
C GLY A 68 27.46 -0.78 7.87
N ASN A 69 28.62 -0.14 8.07
CA ASN A 69 29.57 -0.46 9.13
C ASN A 69 29.31 0.30 10.44
N ASN A 70 28.60 1.42 10.37
CA ASN A 70 28.20 2.26 11.49
C ASN A 70 26.73 2.69 11.33
N ASP A 71 26.19 3.37 12.34
CA ASP A 71 24.77 3.74 12.34
C ASP A 71 24.44 4.82 11.31
N GLU A 72 25.37 5.71 11.01
CA GLU A 72 25.23 6.70 9.94
C GLU A 72 25.06 6.04 8.57
N GLU A 73 25.93 5.08 8.23
CA GLU A 73 25.85 4.31 6.98
C GLU A 73 24.57 3.47 6.93
N LYS A 74 24.20 2.80 8.03
CA LYS A 74 22.97 2.02 8.11
C LYS A 74 21.72 2.85 7.83
N ASN A 75 21.64 4.04 8.44
CA ASN A 75 20.51 4.94 8.26
C ASN A 75 20.48 5.52 6.83
N LEU A 76 21.65 5.84 6.25
CA LEU A 76 21.74 6.26 4.86
C LEU A 76 21.27 5.16 3.89
N TYR A 77 21.67 3.91 4.11
CA TYR A 77 21.26 2.79 3.26
C TYR A 77 19.79 2.43 3.42
N GLU A 78 19.23 2.53 4.63
CA GLU A 78 17.79 2.42 4.81
C GLU A 78 17.02 3.52 4.07
N TRP A 79 17.46 4.78 4.17
CA TRP A 79 16.85 5.88 3.42
C TRP A 79 16.88 5.61 1.91
N ASN A 80 18.04 5.20 1.36
CA ASN A 80 18.17 4.81 -0.04
C ASN A 80 17.21 3.67 -0.42
N ALA A 81 17.11 2.64 0.43
CA ALA A 81 16.25 1.49 0.21
C ALA A 81 14.76 1.87 0.17
N ARG A 82 14.33 2.79 1.05
CA ARG A 82 12.95 3.31 1.09
C ARG A 82 12.64 4.20 -0.11
N VAL A 83 13.53 5.15 -0.43
CA VAL A 83 13.37 6.05 -1.57
C VAL A 83 13.27 5.28 -2.88
N GLN A 84 14.16 4.29 -3.11
CA GLN A 84 14.22 3.55 -4.37
C GLN A 84 12.87 2.88 -4.74
N ILE A 85 12.14 2.34 -3.77
CA ILE A 85 10.88 1.62 -4.01
C ILE A 85 9.63 2.51 -3.93
N THR A 86 9.80 3.83 -3.73
CA THR A 86 8.70 4.80 -3.57
C THR A 86 8.86 6.04 -4.45
N THR A 87 9.41 7.13 -3.91
CA THR A 87 9.55 8.42 -4.60
C THR A 87 10.67 8.42 -5.63
N TRP A 88 11.56 7.42 -5.56
CA TRP A 88 12.77 7.22 -6.37
C TRP A 88 13.85 8.31 -6.21
N GLY A 89 13.46 9.52 -5.86
CA GLY A 89 14.33 10.63 -5.51
C GLY A 89 13.55 11.73 -4.78
N ASN A 90 14.01 12.97 -4.96
CA ASN A 90 13.36 14.15 -4.41
C ASN A 90 12.04 14.48 -5.16
N ARG A 91 11.35 15.55 -4.72
CA ARG A 91 10.08 15.99 -5.31
C ARG A 91 10.15 16.18 -6.82
N TYR A 92 11.23 16.76 -7.33
CA TYR A 92 11.41 16.95 -8.76
C TYR A 92 11.49 15.61 -9.50
N SER A 93 12.31 14.67 -9.02
CA SER A 93 12.39 13.32 -9.59
C SER A 93 11.05 12.59 -9.56
N ALA A 94 10.33 12.69 -8.44
CA ALA A 94 9.05 12.01 -8.25
C ALA A 94 7.92 12.59 -9.13
N ASN A 95 7.83 13.92 -9.21
CA ASN A 95 6.73 14.61 -9.90
C ASN A 95 7.05 14.90 -11.37
N GLU A 96 8.12 15.65 -11.62
CA GLU A 96 8.47 16.13 -12.96
C GLU A 96 9.29 15.10 -13.75
N GLY A 97 10.14 14.34 -13.05
CA GLY A 97 10.94 13.27 -13.63
C GLY A 97 10.16 12.00 -13.95
N GLY A 98 8.91 11.88 -13.47
CA GLY A 98 8.04 10.73 -13.73
C GLY A 98 8.48 9.43 -13.04
N LEU A 99 9.31 9.51 -11.99
CA LEU A 99 9.93 8.34 -11.35
C LEU A 99 9.17 7.82 -10.12
N ARG A 100 8.10 8.51 -9.67
CA ARG A 100 7.22 8.03 -8.60
C ARG A 100 6.73 6.61 -8.92
N ASP A 101 6.82 5.71 -7.95
CA ASP A 101 6.38 4.32 -8.03
C ASP A 101 7.03 3.48 -9.16
N TYR A 102 8.09 3.98 -9.81
CA TYR A 102 8.77 3.26 -10.90
C TYR A 102 9.21 1.84 -10.48
N ALA A 103 9.72 1.72 -9.26
CA ALA A 103 10.13 0.45 -8.66
C ALA A 103 9.20 0.02 -7.51
N HIS A 104 7.89 0.30 -7.62
CA HIS A 104 6.90 -0.14 -6.63
C HIS A 104 6.99 -1.63 -6.30
N LYS A 105 6.51 -1.99 -5.12
CA LYS A 105 6.49 -3.38 -4.62
C LYS A 105 5.19 -3.68 -3.92
N GLU A 106 4.66 -4.86 -4.20
CA GLU A 106 3.61 -5.47 -3.38
C GLU A 106 4.27 -6.24 -2.23
N TRP A 107 4.66 -5.50 -1.19
CA TRP A 107 5.27 -6.07 0.02
C TRP A 107 4.45 -5.75 1.26
N ASN A 108 4.44 -6.69 2.20
CA ASN A 108 3.98 -6.46 3.56
C ASN A 108 4.73 -5.29 4.21
N GLY A 109 4.01 -4.51 5.01
CA GLY A 109 4.46 -3.27 5.63
C GLY A 109 4.22 -2.08 4.72
N ILE A 110 4.83 -2.04 3.54
CA ILE A 110 4.67 -0.88 2.63
C ILE A 110 3.25 -0.77 2.08
N LEU A 111 2.54 -1.88 1.82
CA LEU A 111 1.13 -1.81 1.44
C LEU A 111 0.31 -1.07 2.50
N LYS A 112 0.40 -1.48 3.77
CA LYS A 112 -0.34 -0.85 4.87
C LYS A 112 0.12 0.58 5.21
N ASP A 113 1.43 0.83 5.25
CA ASP A 113 1.96 2.07 5.83
C ASP A 113 2.22 3.17 4.77
N PHE A 114 2.17 2.83 3.48
CA PHE A 114 2.39 3.76 2.37
C PHE A 114 1.22 3.76 1.37
N TYR A 115 0.93 2.62 0.73
CA TYR A 115 -0.10 2.58 -0.33
C TYR A 115 -1.52 2.76 0.22
N TYR A 116 -1.85 2.12 1.35
CA TYR A 116 -3.15 2.29 2.01
C TYR A 116 -3.43 3.74 2.33
N LYS A 117 -2.43 4.48 2.86
CA LYS A 117 -2.60 5.88 3.25
C LYS A 117 -2.91 6.78 2.05
N ARG A 118 -2.26 6.52 0.91
CA ARG A 118 -2.59 7.21 -0.36
C ARG A 118 -4.02 6.94 -0.81
N TRP A 119 -4.45 5.68 -0.76
CA TRP A 119 -5.82 5.32 -1.13
C TRP A 119 -6.87 5.87 -0.15
N GLU A 120 -6.59 5.85 1.15
CA GLU A 120 -7.47 6.38 2.20
C GLU A 120 -7.73 7.88 1.97
N ASP A 121 -6.70 8.67 1.74
CA ASP A 121 -6.86 10.10 1.45
C ASP A 121 -7.53 10.36 0.10
N TYR A 122 -7.23 9.57 -0.93
CA TYR A 122 -7.93 9.66 -2.21
C TYR A 122 -9.44 9.41 -2.08
N TRP A 123 -9.83 8.33 -1.40
CA TRP A 123 -11.24 8.02 -1.17
C TRP A 123 -11.92 9.06 -0.30
N LYS A 124 -11.23 9.57 0.72
CA LYS A 124 -11.73 10.65 1.56
C LYS A 124 -12.01 11.92 0.75
N THR A 125 -11.09 12.33 -0.13
CA THR A 125 -11.27 13.48 -1.01
C THR A 125 -12.51 13.34 -1.88
N LEU A 126 -12.74 12.16 -2.46
CA LEU A 126 -13.94 11.91 -3.26
C LEU A 126 -15.22 11.88 -2.41
N CYS A 127 -15.17 11.32 -1.20
CA CYS A 127 -16.29 11.38 -0.25
C CYS A 127 -16.64 12.82 0.12
N ASP A 128 -15.64 13.66 0.38
CA ASP A 128 -15.78 15.08 0.68
C ASP A 128 -16.46 15.82 -0.48
N VAL A 129 -16.10 15.50 -1.73
CA VAL A 129 -16.77 16.05 -2.92
C VAL A 129 -18.24 15.66 -3.01
N LEU A 130 -18.56 14.40 -2.72
CA LEU A 130 -19.96 13.97 -2.65
C LEU A 130 -20.74 14.71 -1.55
N ASP A 131 -20.07 15.12 -0.47
CA ASP A 131 -20.61 15.97 0.59
C ASP A 131 -20.67 17.46 0.25
N GLY A 132 -20.39 17.84 -1.00
CA GLY A 132 -20.49 19.21 -1.50
C GLY A 132 -19.27 20.08 -1.19
N LYS A 133 -18.18 19.48 -0.70
CA LYS A 133 -16.91 20.19 -0.50
C LYS A 133 -16.17 20.31 -1.86
N PRO A 134 -15.31 21.32 -2.04
CA PRO A 134 -14.50 21.42 -3.25
C PRO A 134 -13.53 20.24 -3.36
N LEU A 135 -13.20 19.85 -4.59
CA LEU A 135 -12.14 18.89 -4.85
C LEU A 135 -10.80 19.47 -4.40
N VAL A 136 -10.07 18.71 -3.58
CA VAL A 136 -8.72 19.05 -3.13
C VAL A 136 -7.71 18.21 -3.92
N GLU A 137 -6.74 18.87 -4.54
CA GLU A 137 -5.60 18.18 -5.15
C GLU A 137 -4.67 17.67 -4.05
N LEU A 138 -4.39 16.37 -4.05
CA LEU A 138 -3.51 15.74 -3.06
C LEU A 138 -2.04 15.98 -3.42
N ASP A 139 -1.27 16.53 -2.48
CA ASP A 139 0.19 16.57 -2.60
C ASP A 139 0.79 15.22 -2.17
N TYR A 140 0.79 14.28 -3.11
CA TYR A 140 1.30 12.93 -2.86
C TYR A 140 2.73 12.92 -2.33
N TYR A 141 3.63 13.77 -2.83
CA TYR A 141 5.01 13.75 -2.34
C TYR A 141 5.09 14.12 -0.84
N SER A 142 4.30 15.09 -0.39
CA SER A 142 4.22 15.45 1.04
C SER A 142 3.67 14.32 1.90
N MET A 143 2.81 13.45 1.34
CA MET A 143 2.32 12.25 2.02
C MET A 143 3.38 11.12 2.04
N GLU A 144 4.18 11.02 0.98
CA GLU A 144 5.11 9.93 0.73
C GLU A 144 6.46 10.11 1.44
N GLU A 145 7.00 11.33 1.42
CA GLU A 145 8.34 11.63 1.94
C GLU A 145 8.52 11.31 3.44
N PRO A 146 7.54 11.53 4.34
CA PRO A 146 7.68 11.12 5.73
C PRO A 146 7.99 9.63 5.90
N TRP A 147 7.42 8.76 5.06
CA TRP A 147 7.70 7.32 5.10
C TRP A 147 9.13 6.99 4.67
N THR A 148 9.71 7.76 3.73
CA THR A 148 11.09 7.55 3.27
C THR A 148 12.13 7.99 4.31
N LYS A 149 11.79 8.97 5.14
CA LYS A 149 12.62 9.49 6.23
C LYS A 149 12.45 8.75 7.55
N ALA A 150 11.43 7.91 7.68
CA ALA A 150 11.16 7.16 8.91
C ALA A 150 12.21 6.06 9.13
N THR A 151 12.48 5.76 10.41
CA THR A 151 13.35 4.67 10.87
C THR A 151 12.59 3.64 11.69
N ASN A 152 11.26 3.58 11.52
CA ASN A 152 10.41 2.61 12.19
C ASN A 152 10.78 1.19 11.74
N PRO A 153 10.89 0.22 12.67
CA PRO A 153 11.32 -1.13 12.33
C PRO A 153 10.22 -1.88 11.57
N TYR A 154 10.65 -2.68 10.59
CA TYR A 154 9.84 -3.73 9.97
C TYR A 154 10.56 -5.07 10.18
N THR A 155 9.86 -6.07 10.71
CA THR A 155 10.45 -7.42 10.84
C THR A 155 10.60 -8.10 9.48
N SER A 156 11.73 -8.76 9.27
CA SER A 156 12.01 -9.64 8.13
C SER A 156 11.53 -11.07 8.32
N VAL A 157 11.12 -11.42 9.54
CA VAL A 157 10.67 -12.76 9.91
C VAL A 157 9.24 -12.97 9.44
N PRO A 158 8.94 -14.07 8.71
CA PRO A 158 7.59 -14.41 8.32
C PRO A 158 6.66 -14.58 9.52
N GLU A 159 5.41 -14.18 9.36
CA GLU A 159 4.37 -14.34 10.37
C GLU A 159 3.36 -15.39 9.92
N ASN A 160 2.92 -16.25 10.84
CA ASN A 160 1.87 -17.25 10.62
C ASN A 160 2.20 -18.28 9.50
N ASP A 161 1.33 -19.28 9.36
CA ASP A 161 1.39 -20.25 8.27
C ASP A 161 0.75 -19.69 6.98
N CYS A 162 1.47 -19.77 5.87
CA CYS A 162 1.05 -19.22 4.59
C CYS A 162 -0.25 -19.84 4.06
N VAL A 163 -0.42 -21.16 4.21
CA VAL A 163 -1.61 -21.87 3.71
C VAL A 163 -2.85 -21.47 4.51
N THR A 164 -2.70 -21.37 5.83
CA THR A 164 -3.76 -20.96 6.76
C THR A 164 -4.22 -19.53 6.47
N VAL A 165 -3.30 -18.58 6.36
CA VAL A 165 -3.63 -17.18 6.04
C VAL A 165 -4.21 -17.06 4.63
N ALA A 166 -3.70 -17.80 3.64
CA ALA A 166 -4.24 -17.79 2.29
C ALA A 166 -5.72 -18.23 2.25
N LYS A 167 -6.09 -19.28 3.00
CA LYS A 167 -7.50 -19.71 3.12
C LYS A 167 -8.36 -18.66 3.81
N GLU A 168 -7.88 -18.09 4.92
CA GLU A 168 -8.58 -17.04 5.66
C GLU A 168 -8.85 -15.82 4.78
N VAL A 169 -7.80 -15.32 4.12
CA VAL A 169 -7.87 -14.15 3.25
C VAL A 169 -8.77 -14.40 2.06
N PHE A 170 -8.68 -15.57 1.42
CA PHE A 170 -9.56 -15.95 0.32
C PHE A 170 -11.02 -15.99 0.78
N ALA A 171 -11.32 -16.60 1.92
CA ALA A 171 -12.67 -16.65 2.46
C ALA A 171 -13.21 -15.23 2.77
N LYS A 172 -12.41 -14.35 3.37
CA LYS A 172 -12.82 -12.96 3.64
C LYS A 172 -13.04 -12.14 2.38
N ALA A 173 -12.19 -12.33 1.37
CA ALA A 173 -12.28 -11.58 0.13
C ALA A 173 -13.40 -12.09 -0.79
N PHE A 174 -13.74 -13.38 -0.79
CA PHE A 174 -14.66 -13.96 -1.78
C PHE A 174 -15.88 -14.68 -1.22
N GLY A 175 -15.84 -15.12 0.03
CA GLY A 175 -16.88 -15.91 0.67
C GLY A 175 -18.00 -15.05 1.25
N GLY A 176 -18.64 -14.21 0.42
CA GLY A 176 -19.69 -13.30 0.84
C GLY A 176 -20.65 -13.89 1.88
N ASN A 177 -21.01 -13.08 2.88
CA ASN A 177 -22.11 -13.39 3.80
C ASN A 177 -23.31 -13.87 2.96
N ASN A 178 -23.71 -15.13 3.17
CA ASN A 178 -25.05 -15.59 2.83
C ASN A 178 -26.10 -14.69 3.48
#